data_AF-A0A938D269-F1
#
_entry.id   AF-A0A938D269-F1
#
_cell.length_a   1.000
_cell.length_b   1.000
_cell.length_c   1.000
_cell.angle_alpha   90.00
_cell.angle_beta   90.00
_cell.angle_gamma   90.00
#
_symmetry.space_group_name_H-M   'P 1'
#
loop_
_entity.id
_entity.type
_entity.pdbx_description
1 polymer ?
#
loop_
_entity_poly.entity_id
_entity_poly.type
_entity_poly.pdbx_seq_one_letter_code
_entity_poly.pdbx_strand_id
1 'polypeptide(L)'
;MASQYPSGGSTRIKAVLGPTNTGKTHLAIERLCAHSSGMIGFPLRLLAREVYDRVCAIKGENRVALITGEERIEPKDARWLLCTAEAMPVSADLAFVALDEAQLAADRERGHIFTDRLMHARGRDETMLLGSSTLEPMVRKLLPEAEVIGRPRFSTLSHAGARKLSRVPPRSAIVAFSAEQVYAIAEMLRRFRGGAAVVMGALSPQTRNRQVELYQSGEVDYLVATDAVGMGL
;
A
#
# COMPACT_ATOMS: atom_id res chain seq x y z
N MET A 1 -2.30 -34.98 3.51
CA MET A 1 -2.35 -34.31 2.19
C MET A 1 -1.03 -33.56 2.04
N ALA A 2 -0.17 -34.06 1.16
CA ALA A 2 1.23 -33.63 1.04
C ALA A 2 1.37 -32.32 0.24
N SER A 3 2.39 -31.54 0.64
CA SER A 3 2.76 -30.21 0.14
C SER A 3 2.69 -30.05 -1.39
N GLN A 4 1.93 -29.05 -1.85
CA GLN A 4 1.83 -28.63 -3.26
C GLN A 4 2.86 -27.56 -3.66
N TYR A 5 3.80 -27.21 -2.79
CA TYR A 5 4.78 -26.16 -3.07
C TYR A 5 6.09 -26.77 -3.55
N PRO A 6 6.58 -26.44 -4.76
CA PRO A 6 7.89 -26.87 -5.20
C PRO A 6 8.97 -26.30 -4.26
N SER A 7 9.91 -27.15 -3.86
CA SER A 7 11.09 -26.78 -3.08
C SER A 7 11.96 -25.82 -3.90
N GLY A 8 11.83 -24.52 -3.62
CA GLY A 8 12.59 -23.46 -4.30
C GLY A 8 14.07 -23.53 -4.00
N GLY A 9 14.90 -23.42 -5.04
CA GLY A 9 16.31 -23.04 -4.90
C GLY A 9 16.45 -21.69 -4.19
N SER A 10 17.66 -21.34 -3.77
CA SER A 10 17.97 -20.12 -2.98
C SER A 10 17.52 -18.83 -3.68
N THR A 11 16.24 -18.48 -3.52
CA THR A 11 15.66 -17.21 -3.96
C THR A 11 16.08 -16.14 -2.98
N ARG A 12 16.58 -15.01 -3.49
CA ARG A 12 17.04 -13.91 -2.64
C ARG A 12 15.82 -13.20 -2.04
N ILE A 13 15.55 -13.43 -0.77
CA ILE A 13 14.49 -12.77 -0.01
C ILE A 13 15.06 -11.51 0.63
N LYS A 14 14.43 -10.36 0.38
CA LYS A 14 14.75 -9.08 1.01
C LYS A 14 13.56 -8.56 1.78
N ALA A 15 13.71 -8.33 3.07
CA ALA A 15 12.74 -7.62 3.89
C ALA A 15 13.16 -6.16 3.99
N VAL A 16 12.52 -5.29 3.20
CA VAL A 16 12.76 -3.85 3.23
C VAL A 16 11.80 -3.25 4.26
N LEU A 17 12.33 -2.94 5.44
CA LEU A 17 11.54 -2.56 6.61
C LEU A 17 11.78 -1.09 6.99
N GLY A 18 10.71 -0.37 7.30
CA GLY A 18 10.80 1.03 7.71
C GLY A 18 9.42 1.64 7.95
N PRO A 19 9.34 2.80 8.61
CA PRO A 19 8.07 3.53 8.80
C PRO A 19 7.41 3.89 7.47
N THR A 20 6.16 4.35 7.50
CA THR A 20 5.51 4.95 6.31
C THR A 20 6.31 6.17 5.80
N ASN A 21 6.16 6.50 4.52
CA ASN A 21 6.91 7.57 3.85
C ASN A 21 8.45 7.39 3.83
N THR A 22 8.89 6.23 3.33
CA THR A 22 10.31 5.81 3.24
C THR A 22 10.72 5.33 1.85
N GLY A 23 9.85 5.48 0.85
CA GLY A 23 10.14 5.10 -0.54
C GLY A 23 10.16 3.58 -0.81
N LYS A 24 9.66 2.75 0.11
CA LYS A 24 9.62 1.28 -0.02
C LYS A 24 8.87 0.82 -1.28
N THR A 25 7.62 1.27 -1.45
CA THR A 25 6.79 0.92 -2.61
C THR A 25 7.41 1.44 -3.91
N HIS A 26 8.04 2.62 -3.88
CA HIS A 26 8.75 3.15 -5.04
C HIS A 26 9.91 2.25 -5.47
N LEU A 27 10.75 1.82 -4.53
CA LEU A 27 11.81 0.85 -4.78
C LEU A 27 11.25 -0.44 -5.39
N ALA A 28 10.16 -0.98 -4.84
CA ALA A 28 9.57 -2.21 -5.34
C ALA A 28 9.08 -2.07 -6.78
N ILE A 29 8.53 -0.92 -7.17
CA ILE A 29 8.11 -0.62 -8.55
C ILE A 29 9.33 -0.54 -9.48
N GLU A 30 10.42 0.10 -9.06
CA GLU A 30 11.66 0.15 -9.84
C GLU A 30 12.23 -1.25 -10.06
N ARG A 31 12.28 -2.07 -9.00
CA ARG A 31 12.75 -3.46 -9.08
C ARG A 31 11.83 -4.29 -9.96
N LEU A 32 10.51 -4.19 -9.81
CA LEU A 32 9.53 -4.85 -10.68
C LEU A 32 9.81 -4.53 -12.16
N CYS A 33 9.98 -3.26 -12.49
CA CYS A 33 10.23 -2.81 -13.86
C CYS A 33 11.61 -3.21 -14.38
N ALA A 34 12.59 -3.45 -13.51
CA ALA A 34 13.93 -3.89 -13.89
C ALA A 34 14.02 -5.40 -14.20
N HIS A 35 13.04 -6.21 -13.78
CA HIS A 35 12.99 -7.65 -14.07
C HIS A 35 12.21 -7.98 -15.34
N SER A 36 12.45 -9.17 -15.88
CA SER A 36 11.81 -9.68 -17.12
C SER A 36 10.31 -9.96 -16.97
N SER A 37 9.88 -10.26 -15.74
CA SER A 37 8.49 -10.40 -15.32
C SER A 37 8.40 -10.19 -13.80
N GLY A 38 7.22 -9.89 -13.27
CA GLY A 38 7.04 -9.83 -11.84
C GLY A 38 5.64 -9.52 -11.35
N MET A 39 5.45 -9.59 -10.04
CA MET A 39 4.18 -9.31 -9.38
C MET A 39 4.39 -8.48 -8.12
N ILE A 40 3.42 -7.60 -7.81
CA ILE A 40 3.30 -6.98 -6.49
C ILE A 40 1.90 -7.23 -5.94
N GLY A 41 1.83 -7.74 -4.70
CA GLY A 41 0.61 -7.84 -3.91
C GLY A 41 0.43 -6.61 -3.02
N PHE A 42 -0.67 -5.89 -3.20
CA PHE A 42 -1.04 -4.71 -2.43
C PHE A 42 -2.15 -5.01 -1.43
N PRO A 43 -2.20 -4.30 -0.31
CA PRO A 43 -3.26 -4.49 0.69
C PRO A 43 -4.61 -3.89 0.29
N LEU A 44 -4.59 -2.95 -0.66
CA LEU A 44 -5.74 -2.18 -1.09
C LEU A 44 -5.81 -2.14 -2.61
N ARG A 45 -7.03 -2.26 -3.14
CA ARG A 45 -7.31 -2.14 -4.56
C ARG A 45 -6.85 -0.80 -5.15
N LEU A 46 -7.04 0.29 -4.41
CA LEU A 46 -6.66 1.63 -4.87
C LEU A 46 -5.17 1.73 -5.17
N LEU A 47 -4.33 1.16 -4.29
CA LEU A 47 -2.89 1.08 -4.48
C LEU A 47 -2.52 0.21 -5.69
N ALA A 48 -3.15 -0.96 -5.84
CA ALA A 48 -2.94 -1.80 -7.01
C ALA A 48 -3.27 -1.07 -8.31
N ARG A 49 -4.36 -0.28 -8.33
CA ARG A 49 -4.77 0.52 -9.49
C ARG A 49 -3.79 1.65 -9.80
N GLU A 50 -3.40 2.43 -8.80
CA GLU A 50 -2.45 3.53 -8.97
C GLU A 50 -1.12 3.01 -9.56
N VAL A 51 -0.61 1.90 -9.03
CA VAL A 51 0.63 1.31 -9.53
C VAL A 51 0.43 0.68 -10.90
N TYR A 52 -0.72 0.07 -11.19
CA TYR A 52 -1.05 -0.42 -12.53
C TYR A 52 -0.96 0.68 -13.58
N ASP A 53 -1.63 1.82 -13.37
CA ASP A 53 -1.62 2.93 -14.32
C ASP A 53 -0.18 3.45 -14.55
N ARG A 54 0.63 3.54 -13.48
CA ARG A 54 2.04 3.93 -13.56
C ARG A 54 2.90 2.92 -14.34
N VAL A 55 2.72 1.62 -14.11
CA VAL A 55 3.51 0.58 -14.79
C VAL A 55 3.08 0.45 -16.25
N CYS A 56 1.79 0.62 -16.56
CA CYS A 56 1.29 0.73 -17.94
C CYS A 56 1.98 1.85 -18.71
N ALA A 57 2.16 3.03 -18.10
CA ALA A 57 2.88 4.14 -18.72
C ALA A 57 4.36 3.82 -19.03
N ILE A 58 4.98 2.88 -18.28
CA ILE A 58 6.39 2.48 -18.46
C ILE A 58 6.55 1.29 -19.42
N LYS A 59 5.66 0.30 -19.34
CA LYS A 59 5.80 -1.01 -20.01
C LYS A 59 4.82 -1.24 -21.16
N GLY A 60 3.77 -0.42 -21.26
CA GLY A 60 2.65 -0.56 -22.18
C GLY A 60 1.53 -1.45 -21.63
N GLU A 61 0.28 -1.04 -21.82
CA GLU A 61 -0.92 -1.70 -21.29
C GLU A 61 -1.00 -3.19 -21.62
N ASN A 62 -0.62 -3.59 -22.84
CA ASN A 62 -0.67 -5.00 -23.29
C ASN A 62 0.26 -5.94 -22.52
N ARG A 63 1.15 -5.43 -21.66
CA ARG A 63 2.12 -6.23 -20.88
C ARG A 63 1.85 -6.20 -19.38
N VAL A 64 0.82 -5.49 -18.94
CA VAL A 64 0.57 -5.23 -17.53
C VAL A 64 -0.83 -5.72 -17.18
N ALA A 65 -0.95 -6.46 -16.09
CA ALA A 65 -2.22 -6.95 -15.59
C ALA A 65 -2.58 -6.27 -14.27
N LEU A 66 -3.88 -5.99 -14.10
CA LEU A 66 -4.49 -5.61 -12.83
C LEU A 66 -5.39 -6.76 -12.39
N ILE A 67 -5.08 -7.38 -11.24
CA ILE A 67 -5.83 -8.53 -10.75
C ILE A 67 -6.32 -8.24 -9.33
N THR A 68 -7.61 -7.98 -9.19
CA THR A 68 -8.24 -7.64 -7.90
C THR A 68 -9.52 -8.46 -7.74
N GLY A 69 -10.18 -8.36 -6.58
CA GLY A 69 -11.44 -9.08 -6.34
C GLY A 69 -12.58 -8.61 -7.26
N GLU A 70 -12.61 -7.33 -7.62
CA GLU A 70 -13.72 -6.73 -8.37
C GLU A 70 -13.37 -6.35 -9.81
N GLU A 71 -12.09 -6.15 -10.12
CA GLU A 71 -11.59 -5.78 -11.45
C GLU A 71 -10.45 -6.71 -11.86
N ARG A 72 -10.55 -7.25 -13.09
CA ARG A 72 -9.51 -8.09 -13.70
C ARG A 72 -9.24 -7.65 -15.12
N ILE A 73 -8.04 -7.11 -15.35
CA ILE A 73 -7.49 -6.76 -16.65
C ILE A 73 -6.25 -7.62 -16.84
N GLU A 74 -6.28 -8.58 -17.76
CA GLU A 74 -5.18 -9.54 -17.93
C GLU A 74 -4.95 -9.83 -19.42
N PRO A 75 -4.14 -8.99 -20.10
CA PRO A 75 -3.72 -9.24 -21.47
C PRO A 75 -2.95 -10.55 -21.60
N LYS A 76 -3.00 -11.18 -22.78
CA LYS A 76 -2.32 -12.47 -23.04
C LYS A 76 -0.81 -12.40 -22.83
N ASP A 77 -0.19 -11.26 -23.11
CA ASP A 77 1.25 -11.05 -23.01
C ASP A 77 1.67 -10.38 -21.69
N ALA A 78 0.79 -10.39 -20.68
CA ALA A 78 1.07 -9.79 -19.39
C ALA A 78 2.29 -10.43 -18.71
N ARG A 79 3.27 -9.59 -18.33
CA ARG A 79 4.48 -9.99 -17.60
C ARG A 79 4.59 -9.32 -16.25
N TRP A 80 3.89 -8.21 -16.04
CA TRP A 80 3.87 -7.48 -14.77
C TRP A 80 2.46 -7.47 -14.20
N LEU A 81 2.29 -8.07 -13.03
CA LEU A 81 1.00 -8.30 -12.40
C LEU A 81 0.87 -7.41 -11.16
N LEU A 82 -0.10 -6.51 -11.16
CA LEU A 82 -0.42 -5.66 -10.02
C LEU A 82 -1.69 -6.21 -9.38
N CYS A 83 -1.55 -6.79 -8.19
CA CYS A 83 -2.61 -7.56 -7.57
C CYS A 83 -2.98 -7.01 -6.20
N THR A 84 -4.21 -7.24 -5.74
CA THR A 84 -4.41 -7.31 -4.29
C THR A 84 -3.72 -8.56 -3.73
N ALA A 85 -3.27 -8.54 -2.48
CA ALA A 85 -2.58 -9.67 -1.84
C ALA A 85 -3.41 -10.97 -1.90
N GLU A 86 -4.74 -10.83 -1.79
CA GLU A 86 -5.73 -11.90 -1.96
C GLU A 86 -5.67 -12.54 -3.36
N ALA A 87 -5.54 -11.71 -4.39
CA ALA A 87 -5.66 -12.12 -5.78
C ALA A 87 -4.31 -12.53 -6.41
N MET A 88 -3.22 -12.55 -5.64
CA MET A 88 -1.90 -12.98 -6.13
C MET A 88 -1.93 -14.45 -6.62
N PRO A 89 -1.58 -14.74 -7.88
CA PRO A 89 -1.33 -16.11 -8.34
C PRO A 89 -0.01 -16.64 -7.77
N VAL A 90 -0.05 -17.32 -6.62
CA VAL A 90 1.15 -17.81 -5.90
C VAL A 90 1.98 -18.81 -6.71
N SER A 91 1.37 -19.53 -7.65
CA SER A 91 2.05 -20.48 -8.53
C SER A 91 2.65 -19.86 -9.81
N ALA A 92 2.56 -18.54 -9.98
CA ALA A 92 3.08 -17.86 -11.16
C ALA A 92 4.62 -17.88 -11.17
N ASP A 93 5.19 -18.40 -12.25
CA ASP A 93 6.63 -18.45 -12.44
C ASP A 93 7.16 -17.08 -12.92
N LEU A 94 7.46 -16.20 -11.97
CA LEU A 94 7.85 -14.80 -12.22
C LEU A 94 9.26 -14.50 -11.68
N ALA A 95 9.99 -13.60 -12.37
CA ALA A 95 11.34 -13.24 -11.94
C ALA A 95 11.36 -12.45 -10.62
N PHE A 96 10.41 -11.54 -10.43
CA PHE A 96 10.30 -10.71 -9.23
C PHE A 96 8.93 -10.87 -8.54
N VAL A 97 8.91 -10.99 -7.22
CA VAL A 97 7.67 -10.95 -6.43
C VAL A 97 7.83 -10.00 -5.25
N ALA A 98 6.86 -9.12 -5.03
CA ALA A 98 6.79 -8.32 -3.82
C ALA A 98 5.44 -8.43 -3.09
N LEU A 99 5.49 -8.30 -1.77
CA LEU A 99 4.33 -8.17 -0.89
C LEU A 99 4.43 -6.83 -0.16
N ASP A 100 3.47 -5.94 -0.37
CA ASP A 100 3.39 -4.65 0.31
C ASP A 100 2.61 -4.75 1.62
N GLU A 101 2.95 -3.87 2.57
CA GLU A 101 2.38 -3.81 3.93
C GLU A 101 2.33 -5.19 4.64
N ALA A 102 3.42 -5.95 4.56
CA ALA A 102 3.51 -7.31 5.08
C ALA A 102 3.21 -7.44 6.59
N GLN A 103 3.25 -6.36 7.37
CA GLN A 103 2.82 -6.36 8.77
C GLN A 103 1.32 -6.66 8.95
N LEU A 104 0.52 -6.55 7.89
CA LEU A 104 -0.89 -6.98 7.89
C LEU A 104 -1.05 -8.49 8.07
N ALA A 105 0.03 -9.27 8.03
CA ALA A 105 0.03 -10.65 8.52
C ALA A 105 -0.46 -10.80 9.97
N ALA A 106 -0.36 -9.74 10.79
CA ALA A 106 -0.88 -9.70 12.15
C ALA A 106 -2.38 -9.35 12.25
N ASP A 107 -3.05 -9.03 11.14
CA ASP A 107 -4.48 -8.72 11.12
C ASP A 107 -5.33 -9.97 11.45
N ARG A 108 -6.35 -9.82 12.30
CA ARG A 108 -7.16 -10.96 12.78
C ARG A 108 -8.06 -11.57 11.72
N GLU A 109 -8.51 -10.79 10.75
CA GLU A 109 -9.48 -11.23 9.74
C GLU A 109 -8.75 -11.63 8.46
N ARG A 110 -7.86 -10.77 7.96
CA ARG A 110 -7.17 -10.92 6.66
C ARG A 110 -5.72 -11.37 6.78
N GLY A 111 -5.14 -11.39 7.97
CA GLY A 111 -3.70 -11.65 8.15
C GLY A 111 -3.24 -13.05 7.74
N HIS A 112 -4.15 -14.03 7.71
CA HIS A 112 -3.85 -15.37 7.20
C HIS A 112 -3.40 -15.36 5.74
N ILE A 113 -3.96 -14.46 4.92
CA ILE A 113 -3.60 -14.31 3.50
C ILE A 113 -2.20 -13.75 3.38
N PHE A 114 -1.90 -12.66 4.10
CA PHE A 114 -0.57 -12.05 4.12
C PHE A 114 0.49 -13.00 4.68
N THR A 115 0.15 -13.80 5.69
CA THR A 115 1.03 -14.82 6.24
C THR A 115 1.37 -15.87 5.19
N ASP A 116 0.36 -16.37 4.46
CA ASP A 116 0.59 -17.31 3.37
C ASP A 116 1.48 -16.71 2.27
N ARG A 117 1.21 -15.48 1.82
CA ARG A 117 2.04 -14.80 0.80
C ARG A 117 3.47 -14.56 1.29
N LEU A 118 3.64 -14.15 2.54
CA LEU A 118 4.95 -13.97 3.16
C LEU A 118 5.76 -15.28 3.14
N MET A 119 5.11 -16.42 3.42
CA MET A 119 5.77 -17.72 3.48
C MET A 119 6.00 -18.37 2.11
N HIS A 120 5.10 -18.15 1.14
CA HIS A 120 5.06 -18.97 -0.07
C HIS A 120 5.19 -18.20 -1.39
N ALA A 121 4.89 -16.90 -1.44
CA ALA A 121 5.02 -16.14 -2.68
C ALA A 121 6.51 -15.86 -2.95
N ARG A 122 7.07 -16.47 -4.00
CA ARG A 122 8.49 -16.38 -4.33
C ARG A 122 8.69 -16.03 -5.81
N GLY A 123 9.55 -15.05 -6.06
CA GLY A 123 10.09 -14.80 -7.40
C GLY A 123 11.35 -15.62 -7.62
N ARG A 124 11.59 -16.06 -8.86
CA ARG A 124 12.78 -16.84 -9.24
C ARG A 124 14.10 -16.12 -8.89
N ASP A 125 14.15 -14.81 -9.14
CA ASP A 125 15.38 -14.02 -9.04
C ASP A 125 15.40 -13.19 -7.76
N GLU A 126 14.26 -12.57 -7.40
CA GLU A 126 14.15 -11.71 -6.22
C GLU A 126 12.74 -11.76 -5.60
N THR A 127 12.70 -11.87 -4.27
CA THR A 127 11.48 -11.71 -3.48
C THR A 127 11.65 -10.54 -2.52
N MET A 128 10.69 -9.61 -2.50
CA MET A 128 10.75 -8.39 -1.68
C MET A 128 9.55 -8.27 -0.75
N LEU A 129 9.79 -8.30 0.55
CA LEU A 129 8.78 -8.05 1.59
C LEU A 129 8.91 -6.61 2.05
N LEU A 130 7.86 -5.81 1.86
CA LEU A 130 7.82 -4.40 2.27
C LEU A 130 6.96 -4.30 3.52
N GLY A 131 7.41 -3.59 4.54
CA GLY A 131 6.59 -3.38 5.71
C GLY A 131 7.19 -2.49 6.78
N SER A 132 6.49 -2.42 7.91
CA SER A 132 6.93 -1.74 9.13
C SER A 132 8.14 -2.44 9.77
N SER A 133 9.00 -1.66 10.43
CA SER A 133 10.10 -2.19 11.27
C SER A 133 9.63 -3.12 12.38
N THR A 134 8.37 -3.00 12.83
CA THR A 134 7.78 -3.90 13.82
C THR A 134 7.68 -5.36 13.34
N LEU A 135 7.76 -5.60 12.03
CA LEU A 135 7.73 -6.93 11.44
C LEU A 135 9.07 -7.67 11.54
N GLU A 136 10.17 -6.97 11.84
CA GLU A 136 11.53 -7.54 11.81
C GLU A 136 11.70 -8.80 12.68
N PRO A 137 11.24 -8.85 13.95
CA PRO A 137 11.41 -10.04 14.78
C PRO A 137 10.71 -11.27 14.17
N MET A 138 9.56 -11.06 13.53
CA MET A 138 8.80 -12.13 12.89
C MET A 138 9.49 -12.62 11.62
N VAL A 139 10.00 -11.71 10.78
CA VAL A 139 10.78 -12.08 9.58
C VAL A 139 11.99 -12.89 9.97
N ARG A 140 12.77 -12.47 10.97
CA ARG A 140 13.97 -13.21 11.42
C ARG A 140 13.63 -14.61 11.94
N LYS A 141 12.45 -14.79 12.53
CA LYS A 141 11.99 -16.08 13.06
C LYS A 141 11.45 -17.01 11.97
N LEU A 142 10.69 -16.46 11.02
CA LEU A 142 9.98 -17.25 10.00
C LEU A 142 10.81 -17.46 8.73
N LEU A 143 11.66 -16.50 8.38
CA LEU A 143 12.49 -16.45 7.17
C LEU A 143 13.93 -16.06 7.57
N PRO A 144 14.66 -16.92 8.30
CA PRO A 144 16.01 -16.62 8.80
C PRO A 144 17.02 -16.29 7.69
N GLU A 145 16.78 -16.74 6.46
CA GLU A 145 17.58 -16.48 5.27
C GLU A 145 17.32 -15.09 4.64
N ALA A 146 16.27 -14.37 5.07
CA ALA A 146 15.92 -13.08 4.49
C ALA A 146 16.92 -11.98 4.88
N GLU A 147 17.38 -11.23 3.89
CA GLU A 147 18.19 -10.03 4.08
C GLU A 147 17.29 -8.88 4.58
N VAL A 148 17.50 -8.41 5.81
CA VAL A 148 16.73 -7.28 6.37
C VAL A 148 17.43 -5.97 6.04
N ILE A 149 16.70 -5.06 5.36
CA ILE A 149 17.18 -3.74 4.95
C ILE A 149 16.33 -2.68 5.63
N GLY A 150 16.94 -1.88 6.51
CA GLY A 150 16.28 -0.75 7.16
C GLY A 150 16.18 0.49 6.26
N ARG A 151 15.04 1.19 6.28
CA ARG A 151 14.84 2.49 5.61
C ARG A 151 14.45 3.58 6.62
N PRO A 152 15.28 4.61 6.85
CA PRO A 152 14.92 5.72 7.73
C PRO A 152 13.85 6.62 7.10
N ARG A 153 13.00 7.24 7.94
CA ARG A 153 11.93 8.16 7.51
C ARG A 153 12.54 9.39 6.81
N PHE A 154 11.93 9.84 5.72
CA PHE A 154 12.38 11.05 5.02
C PHE A 154 12.12 12.36 5.80
N SER A 155 11.15 12.34 6.70
CA SER A 155 10.70 13.51 7.45
C SER A 155 10.86 13.31 8.96
N THR A 156 11.26 14.36 9.67
CA THR A 156 11.18 14.42 11.14
C THR A 156 9.74 14.62 11.58
N LEU A 157 9.28 13.84 12.57
CA LEU A 157 7.99 14.07 13.22
C LEU A 157 8.21 14.77 14.56
N SER A 158 7.37 15.76 14.85
CA SER A 158 7.34 16.43 16.15
C SER A 158 5.92 16.40 16.73
N HIS A 159 5.82 16.26 18.04
CA HIS A 159 4.54 16.29 18.74
C HIS A 159 4.25 17.71 19.24
N ALA A 160 3.16 18.31 18.73
CA ALA A 160 2.80 19.69 19.04
C ALA A 160 1.85 19.84 20.25
N GLY A 161 1.51 18.74 20.95
CA GLY A 161 0.55 18.72 22.05
C GLY A 161 -0.91 18.86 21.61
N ALA A 162 -1.82 18.84 22.59
CA ALA A 162 -3.23 19.06 22.35
C ALA A 162 -3.48 20.52 21.93
N ARG A 163 -4.19 20.72 20.81
CA ARG A 163 -4.61 22.04 20.31
C ARG A 163 -6.09 22.05 20.02
N LYS A 164 -6.72 23.20 20.25
CA LYS A 164 -8.09 23.46 19.79
C LYS A 164 -8.10 23.45 18.26
N LEU A 165 -9.18 22.93 17.67
CA LEU A 165 -9.36 22.86 16.21
C LEU A 165 -9.19 24.24 15.54
N SER A 166 -9.64 25.31 16.20
CA SER A 166 -9.50 26.69 15.70
C SER A 166 -8.06 27.17 15.55
N ARG A 167 -7.08 26.50 16.18
CA ARG A 167 -5.64 26.83 16.12
C ARG A 167 -4.85 25.92 15.18
N VAL A 168 -5.53 25.03 14.46
CA VAL A 168 -4.90 24.14 13.49
C VAL A 168 -4.53 24.96 12.24
N PRO A 169 -3.25 24.93 11.81
CA PRO A 169 -2.80 25.73 10.67
C PRO A 169 -3.46 25.24 9.36
N PRO A 170 -3.50 26.07 8.30
CA PRO A 170 -3.83 25.61 6.95
C PRO A 170 -2.94 24.43 6.54
N ARG A 171 -3.38 23.64 5.57
CA ARG A 171 -2.70 22.42 5.11
C ARG A 171 -2.62 21.33 6.19
N SER A 172 -3.64 21.23 7.02
CA SER A 172 -3.73 20.19 8.06
C SER A 172 -4.73 19.09 7.71
N ALA A 173 -4.35 17.86 8.01
CA ALA A 173 -5.24 16.71 8.03
C ALA A 173 -5.71 16.45 9.47
N ILE A 174 -7.03 16.36 9.67
CA ILE A 174 -7.67 16.09 10.95
C ILE A 174 -8.33 14.72 10.87
N VAL A 175 -7.90 13.82 11.73
CA VAL A 175 -8.40 12.45 11.77
C VAL A 175 -9.41 12.31 12.92
N ALA A 176 -10.59 11.78 12.62
CA ALA A 176 -11.63 11.43 13.59
C ALA A 176 -12.07 9.97 13.39
N PHE A 177 -12.63 9.34 14.42
CA PHE A 177 -12.92 7.90 14.39
C PHE A 177 -14.41 7.57 14.19
N SER A 178 -15.25 8.56 13.90
CA SER A 178 -16.64 8.35 13.50
C SER A 178 -17.03 9.27 12.34
N ALA A 179 -17.93 8.79 11.47
CA ALA A 179 -18.45 9.58 10.36
C ALA A 179 -19.14 10.86 10.84
N GLU A 180 -19.87 10.77 11.96
CA GLU A 180 -20.51 11.93 12.59
C GLU A 180 -19.49 13.01 12.96
N GLN A 181 -18.38 12.64 13.61
CA GLN A 181 -17.32 13.59 13.97
C GLN A 181 -16.65 14.19 12.74
N VAL A 182 -16.38 13.38 11.72
CA VAL A 182 -15.79 13.85 10.45
C VAL A 182 -16.68 14.94 9.84
N TYR A 183 -17.98 14.69 9.70
CA TYR A 183 -18.90 15.68 9.14
C TYR A 183 -19.04 16.93 10.03
N ALA A 184 -19.14 16.77 11.36
CA ALA A 184 -19.24 17.90 12.28
C ALA A 184 -18.01 18.82 12.21
N ILE A 185 -16.80 18.24 12.18
CA ILE A 185 -15.54 18.98 12.06
C ILE A 185 -15.46 19.64 10.69
N ALA A 186 -15.81 18.93 9.61
CA ALA A 186 -15.77 19.48 8.25
C ALA A 186 -16.74 20.66 8.08
N GLU A 187 -17.95 20.57 8.60
CA GLU A 187 -18.92 21.68 8.60
C GLU A 187 -18.42 22.89 9.39
N MET A 188 -17.82 22.65 10.57
CA MET A 188 -17.20 23.73 11.34
C MET A 188 -16.10 24.43 10.52
N LEU A 189 -15.21 23.68 9.87
CA LEU A 189 -14.15 24.26 9.05
C LEU A 189 -14.69 24.99 7.81
N ARG A 190 -15.71 24.45 7.13
CA ARG A 190 -16.37 25.13 6.01
C ARG A 190 -16.90 26.50 6.42
N ARG A 191 -17.54 26.60 7.59
CA ARG A 191 -18.10 27.86 8.12
C ARG A 191 -17.04 28.89 8.50
N PHE A 192 -15.96 28.46 9.15
CA PHE A 192 -14.98 29.39 9.74
C PHE A 192 -13.70 29.58 8.90
N ARG A 193 -13.43 28.71 7.94
CA ARG A 193 -12.16 28.64 7.20
C ARG A 193 -12.33 28.49 5.67
N GLY A 194 -13.56 28.53 5.16
CA GLY A 194 -13.83 28.59 3.71
C GLY A 194 -13.86 27.25 2.98
N GLY A 195 -13.42 26.14 3.59
CA GLY A 195 -13.53 24.83 2.95
C GLY A 195 -12.80 23.69 3.69
N ALA A 196 -13.28 22.46 3.48
CA ALA A 196 -12.63 21.24 3.93
C ALA A 196 -12.97 20.06 3.01
N ALA A 197 -11.96 19.28 2.61
CA ALA A 197 -12.13 18.00 1.96
C ALA A 197 -12.51 16.94 3.01
N VAL A 198 -13.34 15.96 2.61
CA VAL A 198 -13.79 14.87 3.48
C VAL A 198 -13.38 13.53 2.88
N VAL A 199 -12.63 12.72 3.64
CA VAL A 199 -12.18 11.40 3.20
C VAL A 199 -12.54 10.34 4.22
N MET A 200 -13.41 9.40 3.86
CA MET A 200 -13.81 8.30 4.72
C MET A 200 -13.79 6.99 3.96
N GLY A 201 -13.59 5.88 4.66
CA GLY A 201 -13.56 4.53 4.06
C GLY A 201 -14.84 4.18 3.28
N ALA A 202 -15.99 4.70 3.72
CA ALA A 202 -17.28 4.46 3.07
C ALA A 202 -17.49 5.24 1.76
N LEU A 203 -16.64 6.23 1.43
CA LEU A 203 -16.77 6.96 0.17
C LEU A 203 -16.33 6.10 -1.01
N SER A 204 -17.05 6.24 -2.13
CA SER A 204 -16.66 5.62 -3.40
C SER A 204 -15.24 6.07 -3.81
N PRO A 205 -14.48 5.25 -4.54
CA PRO A 205 -13.12 5.61 -4.96
C PRO A 205 -13.07 6.93 -5.73
N GLN A 206 -14.03 7.16 -6.64
CA GLN A 206 -14.10 8.40 -7.42
C GLN A 206 -14.30 9.63 -6.54
N THR A 207 -15.27 9.58 -5.60
CA THR A 207 -15.52 10.69 -4.67
C THR A 207 -14.30 10.94 -3.79
N ARG A 208 -13.67 9.87 -3.30
CA ARG A 208 -12.48 9.98 -2.45
C ARG A 208 -11.32 10.65 -3.17
N ASN A 209 -11.01 10.22 -4.39
CA ASN A 209 -9.93 10.80 -5.19
C ASN A 209 -10.20 12.27 -5.49
N ARG A 210 -11.44 12.64 -5.83
CA ARG A 210 -11.82 14.05 -6.05
C ARG A 210 -11.64 14.89 -4.77
N GLN A 211 -12.01 14.37 -3.60
CA GLN A 211 -11.81 15.07 -2.33
C GLN A 211 -10.33 15.28 -2.01
N VAL A 212 -9.48 14.28 -2.27
CA VAL A 212 -8.03 14.41 -2.12
C VAL A 212 -7.46 15.42 -3.12
N GLU A 213 -7.93 15.42 -4.37
CA GLU A 213 -7.51 16.38 -5.39
C GLU A 213 -7.84 17.83 -5.01
N LEU A 214 -9.03 18.10 -4.46
CA LEU A 214 -9.40 19.43 -3.94
C LEU A 214 -8.40 19.90 -2.87
N TYR A 215 -7.97 19.00 -1.98
CA TYR A 215 -6.98 19.32 -0.97
C TYR A 215 -5.58 19.48 -1.56
N GLN A 216 -5.14 18.59 -2.45
CA GLN A 216 -3.80 18.65 -3.05
C GLN A 216 -3.60 19.88 -3.93
N SER A 217 -4.61 20.27 -4.72
CA SER A 217 -4.62 21.46 -5.57
C SER A 217 -4.66 22.78 -4.79
N GLY A 218 -5.05 22.75 -3.51
CA GLY A 218 -5.21 23.95 -2.69
C GLY A 218 -6.56 24.65 -2.87
N GLU A 219 -7.53 24.04 -3.57
CA GLU A 219 -8.92 24.51 -3.57
C GLU A 219 -9.50 24.52 -2.14
N VAL A 220 -9.03 23.63 -1.28
CA VAL A 220 -9.31 23.64 0.16
C VAL A 220 -8.06 23.42 1.01
N ASP A 221 -8.01 24.08 2.17
CA ASP A 221 -6.86 24.06 3.07
C ASP A 221 -6.86 22.92 4.10
N TYR A 222 -8.00 22.27 4.31
CA TYR A 222 -8.18 21.28 5.37
C TYR A 222 -8.68 19.97 4.80
N LEU A 223 -8.14 18.87 5.33
CA LEU A 223 -8.63 17.52 5.09
C LEU A 223 -9.19 16.97 6.40
N VAL A 224 -10.43 16.50 6.40
CA VAL A 224 -11.02 15.80 7.55
C VAL A 224 -11.28 14.37 7.13
N ALA A 225 -10.77 13.42 7.90
CA ALA A 225 -10.80 12.04 7.50
C ALA A 225 -11.01 11.04 8.64
N THR A 226 -11.37 9.82 8.28
CA THR A 226 -11.16 8.68 9.18
C THR A 226 -9.74 8.14 9.06
N ASP A 227 -9.41 7.12 9.86
CA ASP A 227 -8.21 6.29 9.75
C ASP A 227 -7.94 5.73 8.34
N ALA A 228 -8.93 5.76 7.44
CA ALA A 228 -8.80 5.41 6.04
C ALA A 228 -7.69 6.16 5.28
N VAL A 229 -7.26 7.35 5.73
CA VAL A 229 -6.10 8.06 5.12
C VAL A 229 -4.76 7.44 5.47
N GLY A 230 -4.70 6.54 6.46
CA GLY A 230 -3.46 5.90 6.88
C GLY A 230 -2.84 4.97 5.84
N MET A 231 -3.61 4.60 4.80
CA MET A 231 -3.17 3.67 3.76
C MET A 231 -3.71 4.10 2.38
N GLY A 232 -2.80 4.39 1.45
CA GLY A 232 -3.10 4.52 0.02
C GLY A 232 -3.77 5.80 -0.45
N LEU A 233 -3.63 6.91 0.29
CA LEU A 233 -4.11 8.26 -0.06
C LEU A 233 -3.04 9.32 0.22
#